data_AF-A0A402BMS3-F1
#
_entry.id   AF-A0A402BMS3-F1
#
_cell.length_a   1.000
_cell.length_b   1.000
_cell.length_c   1.000
_cell.angle_alpha   90.00
_cell.angle_beta   90.00
_cell.angle_gamma   90.00
#
_symmetry.space_group_name_H-M   'P 1'
#
loop_
_entity.id
_entity.type
_entity.pdbx_description
1 polymer ?
#
loop_
_entity_poly.entity_id
_entity_poly.type
_entity_poly.pdbx_seq_one_letter_code
_entity_poly.pdbx_strand_id
1 'polypeptide(L)'
;MSFLLALATTIIKSISLLVAYVTNNTFPLPLSEKEEQIYLDRLKNGDETAKNILIERNLRLVAHIVKKFDNTGEDVDDLISIGTIGLIKAINTFDVAKKIRLATYAARCIENEILMHLRSTRRIRSEVSLYDPIGVDKEGNELSFVVYLCRSMR
;
A
#
# COMPACT_ATOMS: atom_id res chain seq x y z
N MET A 1 27.99 -6.74 44.63
CA MET A 1 27.23 -7.68 43.77
C MET A 1 25.84 -7.16 43.38
N SER A 2 25.17 -6.35 44.21
CA SER A 2 23.78 -5.88 43.99
C SER A 2 23.63 -4.86 42.84
N PHE A 3 24.61 -3.98 42.62
CA PHE A 3 24.57 -2.96 41.56
C PHE A 3 24.65 -3.55 40.14
N LEU A 4 25.44 -4.60 39.95
CA LEU A 4 25.57 -5.30 38.67
C LEU A 4 24.28 -6.02 38.28
N LEU A 5 23.58 -6.60 39.26
CA LEU A 5 22.28 -7.23 39.05
C LEU A 5 21.20 -6.19 38.72
N ALA A 6 21.21 -5.02 39.39
CA ALA A 6 20.28 -3.93 39.08
C ALA A 6 20.44 -3.44 37.63
N LEU A 7 21.69 -3.21 37.20
CA LEU A 7 22.01 -2.79 35.83
C LEU A 7 21.55 -3.85 34.79
N ALA A 8 21.81 -5.13 35.07
CA ALA A 8 21.36 -6.22 34.22
C ALA A 8 19.83 -6.25 34.09
N THR A 9 19.09 -6.07 35.19
CA THR A 9 17.61 -6.07 35.13
C THR A 9 17.04 -4.86 34.38
N THR A 10 17.68 -3.68 34.45
CA THR A 10 17.27 -2.52 33.66
C THR A 10 17.50 -2.74 32.17
N ILE A 11 18.62 -3.37 31.79
CA ILE A 11 18.93 -3.72 30.40
C ILE A 11 17.97 -4.80 29.88
N ILE A 12 17.65 -5.80 30.70
CA ILE A 12 16.69 -6.85 30.34
C ILE A 12 15.28 -6.25 30.14
N LYS A 13 14.85 -5.30 30.99
CA LYS A 13 13.56 -4.63 30.84
C LYS A 13 13.49 -3.76 29.59
N SER A 14 14.54 -3.02 29.25
CA SER A 14 14.57 -2.20 28.04
C SER A 14 14.61 -3.07 26.78
N ILE A 15 15.36 -4.17 26.77
CA ILE A 15 15.33 -5.15 25.69
C ILE A 15 13.95 -5.79 25.57
N SER A 16 13.31 -6.18 26.68
CA SER A 16 11.96 -6.73 26.67
C SER A 16 10.92 -5.74 26.13
N LEU A 17 11.03 -4.46 26.48
CA LEU A 17 10.16 -3.40 25.97
C LEU A 17 10.39 -3.16 24.47
N LEU A 18 11.65 -3.16 24.02
CA LEU A 18 12.01 -3.06 22.61
C LEU A 18 11.48 -4.27 21.81
N VAL A 19 11.66 -5.49 22.32
CA VAL A 19 11.14 -6.71 21.72
C VAL A 19 9.61 -6.66 21.67
N ALA A 20 8.95 -6.26 22.76
CA ALA A 20 7.50 -6.10 22.79
C ALA A 20 7.01 -5.09 21.75
N TYR A 21 7.69 -3.95 21.60
CA TYR A 21 7.39 -2.94 20.59
C TYR A 21 7.57 -3.47 19.16
N VAL A 22 8.66 -4.20 18.89
CA VAL A 22 8.90 -4.84 17.59
C VAL A 22 7.86 -5.94 17.32
N THR A 23 7.46 -6.71 18.34
CA THR A 23 6.42 -7.74 18.20
C THR A 23 5.00 -7.19 18.08
N ASN A 24 4.72 -5.97 18.57
CA ASN A 24 3.41 -5.32 18.37
C ASN A 24 3.13 -5.00 16.89
N ASN A 25 4.16 -4.93 16.04
CA ASN A 25 4.01 -4.87 14.58
C ASN A 25 3.78 -6.24 13.94
N THR A 26 3.71 -7.32 14.74
CA THR A 26 3.37 -8.65 14.24
C THR A 26 1.87 -8.70 14.03
N PHE A 27 1.47 -8.45 12.79
CA PHE A 27 0.09 -8.53 12.37
C PHE A 27 -0.58 -9.79 12.93
N PRO A 28 -1.82 -9.63 13.45
CA PRO A 28 -2.53 -10.74 14.06
C PRO A 28 -2.70 -11.90 13.06
N LEU A 29 -2.81 -13.13 13.61
CA LEU A 29 -2.98 -14.34 12.81
C LEU A 29 -4.19 -14.22 11.87
N PRO A 30 -4.27 -14.95 10.75
CA PRO A 30 -5.51 -14.97 9.97
C PRO A 30 -6.67 -15.54 10.81
N LEU A 31 -7.91 -15.14 10.51
CA LEU A 31 -9.11 -15.70 11.13
C LEU A 31 -9.37 -17.12 10.63
N SER A 32 -10.05 -17.94 11.44
CA SER A 32 -10.64 -19.18 10.94
C SER A 32 -11.82 -18.87 9.99
N GLU A 33 -12.14 -19.77 9.05
CA GLU A 33 -13.28 -19.61 8.14
C GLU A 33 -14.60 -19.33 8.88
N LYS A 34 -14.82 -20.01 10.02
CA LYS A 34 -16.03 -19.81 10.84
C LYS A 34 -16.10 -18.41 11.45
N GLU A 35 -14.97 -17.89 11.92
CA GLU A 35 -14.89 -16.56 12.53
C GLU A 35 -15.03 -15.48 11.46
N GLU A 36 -14.34 -15.65 10.32
CA GLU A 36 -14.45 -14.74 9.17
C GLU A 36 -15.92 -14.59 8.75
N GLN A 37 -16.67 -15.69 8.70
CA GLN A 37 -18.09 -15.68 8.34
C GLN A 37 -18.96 -14.89 9.34
N ILE A 38 -18.66 -14.97 10.64
CA ILE A 38 -19.35 -14.19 11.68
C ILE A 38 -19.10 -12.69 11.48
N TYR A 39 -17.86 -12.28 11.25
CA TYR A 39 -17.55 -10.87 11.04
C TYR A 39 -18.11 -10.34 9.72
N LEU A 40 -18.15 -11.16 8.66
CA LEU A 40 -18.78 -10.79 7.40
C LEU A 40 -20.29 -10.60 7.54
N ASP A 41 -20.96 -11.39 8.37
CA ASP A 41 -22.39 -11.21 8.65
C ASP A 41 -22.64 -9.92 9.45
N ARG A 42 -21.81 -9.64 10.47
CA ARG A 42 -21.86 -8.37 11.20
C ARG A 42 -21.60 -7.16 10.31
N LEU A 43 -20.66 -7.27 9.37
CA LEU A 43 -20.37 -6.23 8.39
C LEU A 43 -21.60 -5.92 7.51
N LYS A 44 -22.37 -6.94 7.10
CA LYS A 44 -23.64 -6.73 6.36
C LYS A 44 -24.67 -5.95 7.17
N ASN A 45 -24.63 -6.07 8.49
CA ASN A 45 -25.49 -5.31 9.40
C ASN A 45 -24.95 -3.88 9.67
N GLY A 46 -23.84 -3.48 9.04
CA GLY A 46 -23.25 -2.15 9.16
C GLY A 46 -22.30 -1.98 10.36
N ASP A 47 -21.78 -3.07 10.94
CA ASP A 47 -20.83 -3.00 12.05
C ASP A 47 -19.42 -2.61 11.57
N GLU A 48 -19.03 -1.35 11.79
CA GLU A 48 -17.69 -0.85 11.48
C GLU A 48 -16.59 -1.52 12.32
N THR A 49 -16.91 -2.05 13.51
CA THR A 49 -15.93 -2.78 14.33
C THR A 49 -15.53 -4.08 13.64
N ALA A 50 -16.51 -4.79 13.08
CA ALA A 50 -16.27 -6.02 12.32
C ALA A 50 -15.40 -5.76 11.08
N LYS A 51 -15.60 -4.62 10.42
CA LYS A 51 -14.78 -4.18 9.29
C LYS A 51 -13.32 -3.97 9.69
N ASN A 52 -13.07 -3.25 10.79
CA ASN A 52 -11.72 -2.99 11.27
C ASN A 52 -10.99 -4.29 11.61
N ILE A 53 -11.67 -5.22 12.28
CA ILE A 53 -11.11 -6.55 12.57
C ILE A 53 -10.77 -7.29 11.27
N LEU A 54 -11.67 -7.30 10.28
CA LEU A 54 -11.40 -7.95 8.98
C LEU A 54 -10.20 -7.32 8.26
N ILE A 55 -10.04 -5.99 8.33
CA ILE A 55 -8.89 -5.29 7.73
C ILE A 55 -7.60 -5.71 8.45
N GLU A 56 -7.53 -5.54 9.77
CA GLU A 56 -6.32 -5.81 10.58
C GLU A 56 -5.82 -7.25 10.42
N ARG A 57 -6.74 -8.21 10.41
CA ARG A 57 -6.44 -9.65 10.27
C ARG A 57 -5.95 -10.03 8.87
N ASN A 58 -6.20 -9.17 7.87
CA ASN A 58 -5.79 -9.38 6.48
C ASN A 58 -4.64 -8.46 6.02
N LEU A 59 -4.08 -7.60 6.88
CA LEU A 59 -2.95 -6.72 6.51
C LEU A 59 -1.69 -7.50 6.06
N ARG A 60 -1.47 -8.71 6.59
CA ARG A 60 -0.36 -9.60 6.16
C ARG A 60 -0.44 -9.93 4.68
N LEU A 61 -1.66 -10.07 4.15
CA LEU A 61 -1.89 -10.35 2.74
C LEU A 61 -1.41 -9.18 1.87
N VAL A 62 -1.68 -7.95 2.31
CA VAL A 62 -1.24 -6.73 1.62
C VAL A 62 0.28 -6.72 1.51
N ALA A 63 0.99 -6.87 2.63
CA ALA A 63 2.45 -6.90 2.65
C ALA A 63 3.03 -8.01 1.75
N HIS A 64 2.41 -9.19 1.74
CA HIS A 64 2.82 -10.30 0.88
C HIS A 64 2.64 -9.99 -0.61
N ILE A 65 1.55 -9.34 -0.99
CA ILE A 65 1.27 -9.00 -2.38
C ILE A 65 2.17 -7.86 -2.86
N VAL A 66 2.34 -6.82 -2.04
CA VAL A 66 3.20 -5.66 -2.35
C VAL A 66 4.63 -6.09 -2.64
N LYS A 67 5.15 -7.11 -1.93
CA LYS A 67 6.48 -7.66 -2.19
C LYS A 67 6.72 -8.11 -3.64
N LYS A 68 5.67 -8.45 -4.39
CA LYS A 68 5.79 -8.80 -5.82
C LYS A 68 6.12 -7.58 -6.70
N PHE A 69 5.87 -6.36 -6.21
CA PHE A 69 5.99 -5.10 -6.93
C PHE A 69 7.21 -4.26 -6.49
N ASP A 70 8.07 -4.79 -5.62
CA ASP A 70 9.25 -4.11 -5.07
C ASP A 70 10.21 -3.61 -6.17
N ASN A 71 10.30 -4.34 -7.29
CA ASN A 71 11.15 -3.99 -8.43
C ASN A 71 10.59 -2.89 -9.36
N THR A 72 9.48 -2.24 -9.01
CA THR A 72 8.85 -1.21 -9.85
C THR A 72 9.45 0.19 -9.70
N GLY A 73 10.28 0.39 -8.66
CA GLY A 73 10.94 1.67 -8.37
C GLY A 73 10.02 2.72 -7.71
N GLU A 74 8.83 2.32 -7.26
CA GLU A 74 7.97 3.12 -6.38
C GLU A 74 8.31 2.86 -4.90
N ASP A 75 7.90 3.78 -4.03
CA ASP A 75 8.06 3.61 -2.59
C ASP A 75 7.19 2.45 -2.08
N VAL A 76 7.80 1.54 -1.31
CA VAL A 76 7.12 0.39 -0.72
C VAL A 76 6.00 0.83 0.22
N ASP A 77 6.20 1.94 0.94
CA ASP A 77 5.20 2.47 1.88
C ASP A 77 3.97 3.02 1.15
N ASP A 78 4.17 3.61 -0.04
CA ASP A 78 3.08 4.04 -0.93
C ASP A 78 2.31 2.82 -1.47
N LEU A 79 3.03 1.78 -1.91
CA LEU A 79 2.42 0.54 -2.38
C LEU A 79 1.62 -0.18 -1.28
N ILE A 80 2.10 -0.17 -0.03
CA ILE A 80 1.35 -0.67 1.13
C ILE A 80 0.09 0.14 1.35
N SER A 81 0.16 1.46 1.27
CA SER A 81 -1.00 2.35 1.43
C SER A 81 -2.06 2.08 0.35
N ILE A 82 -1.65 2.01 -0.92
CA ILE A 82 -2.52 1.69 -2.06
C ILE A 82 -3.11 0.29 -1.92
N GLY A 83 -2.29 -0.69 -1.56
CA GLY A 83 -2.76 -2.05 -1.33
C GLY A 83 -3.78 -2.13 -0.19
N THR A 84 -3.61 -1.32 0.86
CA THR A 84 -4.56 -1.23 1.98
C THR A 84 -5.90 -0.64 1.52
N ILE A 85 -5.89 0.37 0.64
CA ILE A 85 -7.12 0.89 0.01
C ILE A 85 -7.82 -0.22 -0.80
N GLY A 86 -7.05 -1.02 -1.54
CA GLY A 86 -7.57 -2.19 -2.26
C GLY A 86 -8.20 -3.25 -1.37
N LEU A 87 -7.61 -3.52 -0.20
CA LEU A 87 -8.16 -4.42 0.81
C LEU A 87 -9.49 -3.88 1.38
N ILE A 88 -9.54 -2.60 1.75
CA ILE A 88 -10.76 -1.96 2.28
C ILE A 88 -11.89 -2.05 1.25
N LYS A 89 -11.58 -1.74 -0.02
CA LYS A 89 -12.54 -1.84 -1.13
C LYS A 89 -13.01 -3.28 -1.34
N ALA A 90 -12.13 -4.26 -1.22
CA ALA A 90 -12.49 -5.66 -1.30
C ALA A 90 -13.47 -6.04 -0.19
N ILE A 91 -13.19 -5.68 1.06
CA ILE A 91 -14.06 -5.98 2.21
C ILE A 91 -15.44 -5.33 2.05
N ASN A 92 -15.50 -4.07 1.62
CA ASN A 92 -16.77 -3.35 1.41
C ASN A 92 -17.62 -3.93 0.27
N THR A 93 -17.00 -4.55 -0.74
CA THR A 93 -17.70 -5.08 -1.93
C THR A 93 -17.80 -6.60 -1.94
N PHE A 94 -17.34 -7.26 -0.88
CA PHE A 94 -17.30 -8.70 -0.83
C PHE A 94 -18.70 -9.29 -0.71
N ASP A 95 -18.97 -10.32 -1.52
CA ASP A 95 -20.24 -11.03 -1.52
C ASP A 95 -20.03 -12.50 -1.18
N VAL A 96 -20.58 -12.89 -0.02
CA VAL A 96 -20.54 -14.26 0.52
C VAL A 96 -21.28 -15.25 -0.40
N ALA A 97 -22.24 -14.80 -1.22
CA ALA A 97 -22.98 -15.67 -2.13
C ALA A 97 -22.08 -16.31 -3.21
N LYS A 98 -20.93 -15.70 -3.50
CA LYS A 98 -20.00 -16.16 -4.55
C LYS A 98 -19.17 -17.39 -4.14
N LYS A 99 -19.30 -17.90 -2.90
CA LYS A 99 -18.58 -19.10 -2.37
C LYS A 99 -17.07 -19.09 -2.61
N ILE A 100 -16.46 -17.91 -2.62
CA ILE A 100 -15.00 -17.72 -2.66
C ILE A 100 -14.50 -17.23 -1.31
N ARG A 101 -13.25 -17.54 -0.96
CA ARG A 101 -12.64 -17.03 0.27
C ARG A 101 -12.35 -15.53 0.14
N LEU A 102 -12.53 -14.77 1.23
CA LEU A 102 -12.28 -13.33 1.25
C LEU A 102 -10.85 -13.00 0.82
N ALA A 103 -9.86 -13.74 1.34
CA ALA A 103 -8.45 -13.57 0.98
C ALA A 103 -8.19 -13.68 -0.54
N THR A 104 -8.88 -14.61 -1.23
CA THR A 104 -8.72 -14.78 -2.68
C THR A 104 -9.30 -13.59 -3.45
N TYR A 105 -10.46 -13.08 -3.02
CA TYR A 105 -11.06 -11.90 -3.63
C TYR A 105 -10.21 -10.64 -3.35
N ALA A 106 -9.84 -10.45 -2.09
CA ALA A 106 -9.01 -9.34 -1.65
C ALA A 106 -7.67 -9.29 -2.38
N ALA A 107 -7.02 -10.44 -2.59
CA ALA A 107 -5.77 -10.48 -3.35
C ALA A 107 -5.90 -9.89 -4.76
N ARG A 108 -6.99 -10.21 -5.48
CA ARG A 108 -7.25 -9.66 -6.81
C ARG A 108 -7.53 -8.15 -6.77
N CYS A 109 -8.25 -7.67 -5.75
CA CYS A 109 -8.52 -6.25 -5.57
C CYS A 109 -7.25 -5.45 -5.25
N ILE A 110 -6.40 -5.97 -4.36
CA ILE A 110 -5.12 -5.36 -3.98
C ILE A 110 -4.21 -5.26 -5.21
N GLU A 111 -4.02 -6.36 -5.94
CA GLU A 111 -3.20 -6.35 -7.16
C GLU A 111 -3.75 -5.37 -8.21
N ASN A 112 -5.07 -5.27 -8.36
CA ASN A 112 -5.69 -4.35 -9.30
C ASN A 112 -5.43 -2.87 -8.93
N GLU A 113 -5.60 -2.49 -7.67
CA GLU A 113 -5.34 -1.10 -7.24
C GLU A 113 -3.87 -0.72 -7.40
N ILE A 114 -2.94 -1.61 -7.06
CA ILE A 114 -1.51 -1.38 -7.26
C ILE A 114 -1.19 -1.20 -8.75
N LEU A 115 -1.69 -2.09 -9.61
CA LEU A 115 -1.50 -1.98 -11.06
C LEU A 115 -2.11 -0.70 -11.64
N MET A 116 -3.27 -0.28 -11.13
CA MET A 116 -3.89 0.98 -11.53
C MET A 116 -3.01 2.18 -11.17
N HIS A 117 -2.46 2.21 -9.95
CA HIS A 117 -1.54 3.26 -9.53
C HIS A 117 -0.30 3.30 -10.41
N LEU A 118 0.38 2.16 -10.62
CA LEU A 118 1.58 2.08 -11.45
C LEU A 118 1.36 2.57 -12.89
N ARG A 119 0.18 2.28 -13.47
CA ARG A 119 -0.20 2.79 -14.80
C ARG A 119 -0.39 4.31 -14.80
N SER A 120 -1.01 4.84 -13.75
CA SER A 120 -1.21 6.28 -13.59
C SER A 120 0.12 7.02 -13.44
N THR A 121 1.00 6.53 -12.57
CA THR A 121 2.32 7.14 -12.34
C THR A 121 3.18 7.11 -13.61
N ARG A 122 3.15 6.02 -14.37
CA ARG A 122 3.84 5.94 -15.67
C ARG A 122 3.30 6.95 -16.67
N ARG A 123 1.98 7.16 -16.72
CA ARG A 123 1.36 8.15 -17.61
C ARG A 123 1.82 9.56 -17.26
N ILE A 124 1.83 9.92 -15.97
CA ILE A 124 2.30 11.23 -15.51
C ILE A 124 3.78 11.44 -15.88
N ARG A 125 4.64 10.42 -15.70
CA ARG A 125 6.05 10.51 -16.10
C ARG A 125 6.27 10.71 -17.62
N SER A 126 5.30 10.33 -18.44
CA SER A 126 5.37 10.52 -19.90
C SER A 126 4.84 11.88 -20.37
N GLU A 127 4.29 12.70 -19.48
CA GLU A 127 3.86 14.06 -19.81
C GLU A 127 5.09 14.99 -19.82
N VAL A 128 5.40 15.54 -20.99
CA VAL A 128 6.48 16.51 -21.19
C VAL A 128 5.89 17.91 -21.17
N SER A 129 6.48 18.82 -20.40
CA SER A 129 6.07 20.22 -20.37
C SER A 129 6.40 20.90 -21.70
N LEU A 130 5.43 21.59 -22.28
CA LEU A 130 5.61 22.30 -23.56
C LEU A 130 6.61 23.46 -23.46
N TYR A 131 6.90 23.92 -22.25
CA TYR A 131 7.83 25.02 -21.98
C TYR A 131 9.26 24.54 -21.75
N ASP A 132 9.47 23.25 -21.54
CA ASP A 132 10.82 22.72 -21.30
C ASP A 132 11.66 22.87 -22.58
N PRO A 133 12.91 23.34 -22.47
CA PRO A 133 13.78 23.52 -23.61
C PRO A 133 14.15 22.15 -24.21
N ILE A 134 13.73 21.92 -25.45
CA ILE A 134 14.03 20.74 -26.25
C ILE A 134 15.39 20.83 -26.96
N GLY A 135 16.00 22.01 -26.97
CA GLY A 135 17.33 22.24 -27.52
C GLY A 135 17.65 23.72 -27.65
N VAL A 136 18.79 24.03 -28.27
CA VAL A 136 19.18 25.39 -28.63
C VAL A 136 19.10 25.55 -30.14
N ASP A 137 18.55 26.68 -30.61
CA ASP A 137 18.59 27.02 -32.04
C ASP A 137 20.01 27.44 -32.48
N LYS A 138 20.20 27.66 -33.78
CA LYS A 138 21.49 28.08 -34.35
C LYS A 138 21.91 29.47 -33.85
N GLU A 139 20.99 30.24 -33.29
CA GLU A 139 21.22 31.55 -32.70
C GLU A 139 21.53 31.47 -31.19
N GLY A 140 21.50 30.28 -30.59
CA GLY A 140 21.79 30.04 -29.18
C GLY A 140 20.62 30.29 -28.23
N ASN A 141 19.40 30.46 -28.74
CA ASN A 141 18.20 30.60 -27.91
C ASN A 141 17.63 29.23 -27.53
N GLU A 142 17.06 29.14 -26.34
CA GLU A 142 16.34 27.96 -25.88
C GLU A 142 15.06 27.76 -26.73
N LEU A 143 15.00 26.63 -27.44
CA LEU A 143 13.82 26.18 -28.16
C LEU A 143 12.95 25.38 -27.22
N SER A 144 11.73 25.83 -26.97
CA SER A 144 10.67 25.03 -26.35
C SER A 144 9.63 24.59 -27.39
N PHE A 145 8.82 23.58 -27.06
CA PHE A 145 7.80 23.04 -27.97
C PHE A 145 6.77 24.12 -28.38
N VAL A 146 6.45 25.05 -27.45
CA VAL A 146 5.60 26.22 -27.72
C VAL A 146 6.23 27.15 -28.76
N VAL A 147 7.53 27.46 -28.63
CA VAL A 147 8.25 28.34 -29.55
C VAL A 147 8.31 27.73 -30.96
N TYR A 148 8.52 26.42 -31.05
CA TYR A 148 8.54 25.70 -32.32
C TYR A 148 7.18 25.75 -33.05
N LEU A 149 6.08 25.44 -32.35
CA LEU A 149 4.73 25.51 -32.93
C LEU A 149 4.37 26.93 -33.38
N CYS A 150 4.74 27.94 -32.60
CA CYS A 150 4.48 29.35 -32.92
C CYS A 150 5.27 29.81 -34.15
N ARG A 151 6.50 29.31 -34.34
CA ARG A 151 7.31 29.56 -35.55
C ARG A 151 6.79 28.80 -36.78
N SER A 152 6.21 27.60 -36.63
CA SER A 152 5.72 26.78 -37.75
C SER A 152 4.37 27.23 -38.34
N MET A 153 3.59 28.04 -37.61
CA MET A 153 2.28 28.55 -38.06
C MET A 153 2.35 29.96 -38.69
N ARG A 154 3.55 30.51 -38.88
CA ARG A 154 3.81 31.81 -39.50
C ARG A 154 4.52 31.62 -40.83
#